data_AF-A0A251VJ10-F1
#
_entry.id   AF-A0A251VJ10-F1
#
_cell.length_a   1.000
_cell.length_b   1.000
_cell.length_c   1.000
_cell.angle_alpha   90.00
_cell.angle_beta   90.00
_cell.angle_gamma   90.00
#
_symmetry.space_group_name_H-M   'P 1'
#
loop_
_entity.id
_entity.type
_entity.pdbx_description
1 polymer ?
#
loop_
_entity_poly.entity_id
_entity_poly.type
_entity_poly.pdbx_seq_one_letter_code
_entity_poly.pdbx_strand_id
1 'polypeptide(L)'
;MSSVHFTPLLKIKHPRWHWAQLLNPTGPISSTPDPSISLQTRVSHSHKRHPISFLMAKSKNHTAHNQSYKAHRNGIKKPRKHRHTSTKGMDPKFLRNQRYARKHNKQSGDSAAEE
;
A
#
# COMPACT_ATOMS: atom_id res chain seq x y z
N MET A 1 -0.79 -55.16 -28.64
CA MET A 1 -1.18 -55.29 -27.22
C MET A 1 -0.50 -54.17 -26.46
N SER A 2 -1.31 -53.21 -26.04
CA SER A 2 -0.91 -51.96 -25.38
C SER A 2 -0.48 -52.21 -23.94
N SER A 3 0.55 -51.52 -23.46
CA SER A 3 0.62 -51.11 -22.05
C SER A 3 1.58 -49.93 -21.91
N VAL A 4 1.03 -48.73 -21.91
CA VAL A 4 1.72 -47.51 -21.47
C VAL A 4 1.33 -47.27 -20.01
N HIS A 5 2.31 -47.34 -19.11
CA HIS A 5 2.10 -47.07 -17.69
C HIS A 5 1.93 -45.56 -17.46
N PHE A 6 0.79 -45.19 -16.87
CA PHE A 6 0.39 -43.83 -16.52
C PHE A 6 0.85 -43.49 -15.09
N THR A 7 1.61 -42.42 -14.92
CA THR A 7 2.03 -41.91 -13.60
C THR A 7 0.96 -40.96 -13.03
N PRO A 8 0.61 -41.04 -11.72
CA PRO A 8 -0.39 -40.15 -11.15
C PRO A 8 0.20 -38.81 -10.70
N LEU A 9 -0.55 -37.76 -11.08
CA LEU A 9 -0.35 -36.34 -10.79
C LEU A 9 -0.52 -36.02 -9.28
N LEU A 10 0.48 -35.36 -8.71
CA LEU A 10 0.53 -34.89 -7.32
C LEU A 10 -0.48 -33.74 -7.08
N LYS A 11 -1.42 -33.91 -6.15
CA LYS A 11 -2.40 -32.88 -5.76
C LYS A 11 -1.86 -32.02 -4.62
N ILE A 12 -1.60 -30.75 -4.90
CA ILE A 12 -1.21 -29.74 -3.89
C ILE A 12 -2.48 -29.30 -3.15
N LYS A 13 -2.54 -29.57 -1.84
CA LYS A 13 -3.62 -29.18 -0.93
C LYS A 13 -3.18 -27.91 -0.19
N HIS A 14 -3.82 -26.78 -0.42
CA HIS A 14 -3.53 -25.53 0.30
C HIS A 14 -4.13 -25.57 1.72
N PRO A 15 -3.40 -25.11 2.76
CA PRO A 15 -3.90 -25.05 4.13
C PRO A 15 -4.78 -23.82 4.36
N ARG A 16 -5.96 -24.06 4.93
CA ARG A 16 -6.94 -23.05 5.36
C ARG A 16 -6.50 -22.48 6.71
N TRP A 17 -6.00 -21.24 6.73
CA TRP A 17 -5.65 -20.54 7.95
C TRP A 17 -6.90 -20.03 8.66
N HIS A 18 -7.22 -20.60 9.82
CA HIS A 18 -8.16 -20.06 10.80
C HIS A 18 -7.33 -19.23 11.79
N TRP A 19 -7.52 -17.91 11.80
CA TRP A 19 -7.01 -17.07 12.88
C TRP A 19 -8.16 -16.63 13.77
N ALA A 20 -7.99 -16.94 15.06
CA ALA A 20 -8.97 -16.89 16.12
C ALA A 20 -9.42 -15.48 16.49
N GLN A 21 -10.64 -15.44 17.00
CA GLN A 21 -11.32 -14.29 17.59
C GLN A 21 -11.36 -14.54 19.10
N LEU A 22 -10.70 -13.68 19.91
CA LEU A 22 -10.85 -13.68 21.37
C LEU A 22 -10.83 -12.25 21.94
N LEU A 23 -12.02 -11.88 22.45
CA LEU A 23 -12.38 -11.12 23.66
C LEU A 23 -11.70 -9.78 24.05
N ASN A 24 -12.52 -8.71 23.99
CA ASN A 24 -12.98 -7.76 25.04
C ASN A 24 -11.97 -6.88 25.83
N PRO A 25 -12.28 -5.58 26.17
CA PRO A 25 -13.36 -5.26 27.14
C PRO A 25 -14.09 -3.89 27.07
N THR A 26 -15.34 -3.89 27.57
CA THR A 26 -16.08 -2.91 28.40
C THR A 26 -16.00 -1.39 28.21
N GLY A 27 -17.19 -0.77 28.06
CA GLY A 27 -17.52 0.54 28.66
C GLY A 27 -18.74 1.25 28.01
N PRO A 28 -19.86 1.50 28.72
CA PRO A 28 -20.96 2.31 28.23
C PRO A 28 -20.80 3.77 28.69
N ILE A 29 -20.74 4.73 27.75
CA ILE A 29 -20.91 6.15 28.07
C ILE A 29 -22.26 6.59 27.52
N SER A 30 -23.23 6.65 28.43
CA SER A 30 -24.48 7.35 28.25
C SER A 30 -24.24 8.86 28.37
N SER A 31 -24.38 9.59 27.27
CA SER A 31 -24.68 11.02 27.28
C SER A 31 -25.87 11.26 26.37
N THR A 32 -26.99 11.56 27.00
CA THR A 32 -28.28 11.92 26.42
C THR A 32 -28.16 13.21 25.58
N PRO A 33 -28.61 13.26 24.31
CA PRO A 33 -28.77 14.51 23.61
C PRO A 33 -30.08 15.22 24.02
N ASP A 34 -29.93 16.48 24.38
CA ASP A 34 -30.92 17.48 24.78
C ASP A 34 -31.96 17.77 23.67
N PRO A 35 -33.29 17.65 23.91
CA PRO A 35 -34.31 17.85 22.88
C PRO A 35 -34.87 19.28 22.90
N SER A 36 -34.10 20.26 22.45
CA SER A 36 -34.65 21.59 22.18
C SER A 36 -34.02 22.29 20.98
N ILE A 37 -34.02 21.65 19.81
CA ILE A 37 -33.89 22.38 18.54
C ILE A 37 -34.95 21.90 17.54
N SER A 38 -35.86 22.84 17.28
CA SER A 38 -36.91 22.94 16.28
C SER A 38 -37.08 21.83 15.23
N LEU A 39 -38.33 21.39 15.09
CA LEU A 39 -38.85 20.69 13.93
C LEU A 39 -38.71 21.60 12.68
N GLN A 40 -37.72 21.32 11.82
CA GLN A 40 -37.86 21.60 10.39
C GLN A 40 -38.32 20.32 9.68
N THR A 41 -39.50 20.42 9.10
CA THR A 41 -40.20 19.42 8.29
C THR A 41 -39.28 18.86 7.21
N ARG A 42 -38.85 17.60 7.37
CA ARG A 42 -38.05 16.89 6.38
C ARG A 42 -39.00 16.42 5.27
N VAL A 43 -39.03 17.12 4.13
CA VAL A 43 -39.73 16.66 2.93
C VAL A 43 -39.02 15.40 2.42
N SER A 44 -39.66 14.26 2.61
CA SER A 44 -39.24 12.95 2.12
C SER A 44 -39.20 12.94 0.58
N HIS A 45 -38.07 13.32 -0.01
CA HIS A 45 -37.81 13.03 -1.42
C HIS A 45 -37.57 11.53 -1.58
N SER A 46 -38.68 10.83 -1.80
CA SER A 46 -38.73 9.42 -2.20
C SER A 46 -37.94 9.24 -3.50
N HIS A 47 -36.67 8.87 -3.36
CA HIS A 47 -35.91 8.35 -4.47
C HIS A 47 -36.46 6.95 -4.75
N LYS A 48 -37.41 6.87 -5.67
CA LYS A 48 -37.85 5.61 -6.28
C LYS A 48 -36.60 4.93 -6.86
N ARG A 49 -35.98 4.02 -6.10
CA ARG A 49 -34.91 3.18 -6.63
C ARG A 49 -35.57 2.20 -7.57
N HIS A 50 -35.40 2.44 -8.87
CA HIS A 50 -35.78 1.48 -9.90
C HIS A 50 -35.00 0.18 -9.64
N PRO A 51 -35.65 -1.00 -9.59
CA PRO A 51 -34.93 -2.26 -9.55
C PRO A 51 -34.16 -2.38 -10.85
N ILE A 52 -32.83 -2.35 -10.75
CA ILE A 52 -31.94 -2.37 -11.89
C ILE A 52 -31.93 -3.80 -12.42
N SER A 53 -32.91 -4.15 -13.26
CA SER A 53 -32.88 -5.34 -14.10
C SER A 53 -32.01 -5.10 -15.35
N PHE A 54 -30.85 -4.47 -15.19
CA PHE A 54 -29.83 -4.48 -16.24
C PHE A 54 -29.17 -5.85 -16.19
N LEU A 55 -29.54 -6.67 -17.17
CA LEU A 55 -28.80 -7.84 -17.61
C LEU A 55 -27.30 -7.54 -17.57
N MET A 56 -26.52 -8.54 -17.16
CA MET A 56 -25.06 -8.57 -17.17
C MET A 56 -24.50 -8.44 -18.60
N ALA A 57 -24.73 -7.28 -19.23
CA ALA A 57 -24.13 -6.91 -20.48
C ALA A 57 -22.62 -6.89 -20.28
N LYS A 58 -21.88 -7.56 -21.17
CA LYS A 58 -20.43 -7.69 -21.06
C LYS A 58 -19.80 -6.30 -21.02
N SER A 59 -19.21 -5.94 -19.87
CA SER A 59 -18.44 -4.72 -19.70
C SER A 59 -17.06 -4.86 -20.34
N LYS A 60 -16.38 -3.73 -20.60
CA LYS A 60 -14.99 -3.76 -21.08
C LYS A 60 -14.08 -4.38 -20.01
N ASN A 61 -13.32 -5.42 -20.39
CA ASN A 61 -12.48 -6.17 -19.46
C ASN A 61 -11.17 -5.46 -19.07
N HIS A 62 -10.66 -4.56 -19.92
CA HIS A 62 -9.43 -3.81 -19.66
C HIS A 62 -9.37 -2.53 -20.52
N THR A 63 -8.78 -1.44 -20.00
CA THR A 63 -8.52 -0.23 -20.79
C THR A 63 -7.30 0.54 -20.26
N ALA A 64 -6.38 0.89 -21.16
CA ALA A 64 -5.31 1.85 -20.90
C ALA A 64 -5.73 3.29 -21.24
N HIS A 65 -6.96 3.48 -21.75
CA HIS A 65 -7.48 4.80 -22.07
C HIS A 65 -7.52 5.68 -20.81
N ASN A 66 -7.09 6.93 -20.93
CA ASN A 66 -6.95 7.92 -19.86
C ASN A 66 -5.80 7.70 -18.85
N GLN A 67 -5.02 6.61 -18.94
CA GLN A 67 -3.88 6.41 -18.03
C GLN A 67 -2.80 7.46 -18.25
N SER A 68 -2.41 7.69 -19.50
CA SER A 68 -1.41 8.71 -19.86
C SER A 68 -1.87 10.10 -19.44
N TYR A 69 -3.13 10.45 -19.71
CA TYR A 69 -3.68 11.75 -19.34
C TYR A 69 -3.60 11.99 -17.83
N LYS A 70 -4.02 11.02 -17.01
CA LYS A 70 -3.90 11.11 -15.54
C LYS A 70 -2.45 11.21 -15.07
N ALA A 71 -1.53 10.44 -15.66
CA ALA A 71 -0.11 10.50 -15.33
C ALA A 71 0.51 11.88 -15.63
N HIS A 72 0.04 12.54 -16.70
CA HIS A 72 0.53 13.84 -17.13
C HIS A 72 -0.20 15.03 -16.47
N ARG A 73 -1.38 14.87 -15.86
CA ARG A 73 -2.09 15.94 -15.13
C ARG A 73 -1.20 16.65 -14.10
N ASN A 74 -0.43 15.89 -13.32
CA ASN A 74 0.53 16.41 -12.32
C ASN A 74 1.99 16.28 -12.79
N GLY A 75 2.19 15.74 -13.99
CA GLY A 75 3.48 15.38 -14.57
C GLY A 75 4.13 14.15 -13.93
N ILE A 76 4.84 13.38 -14.75
CA ILE A 76 5.70 12.28 -14.29
C ILE A 76 6.96 12.89 -13.67
N LYS A 77 7.09 12.82 -12.33
CA LYS A 77 8.22 13.38 -11.61
C LYS A 77 9.46 12.50 -11.76
N LYS A 78 10.61 13.12 -12.01
CA LYS A 78 11.92 12.47 -11.99
C LYS A 78 12.34 12.17 -10.54
N PRO A 79 13.16 11.13 -10.28
CA PRO A 79 13.71 10.90 -8.95
C PRO A 79 14.50 12.14 -8.48
N ARG A 80 14.34 12.50 -7.21
CA ARG A 80 15.00 13.67 -6.64
C ARG A 80 16.50 13.42 -6.54
N LYS A 81 17.30 14.37 -7.03
CA LYS A 81 18.76 14.36 -6.83
C LYS A 81 19.07 15.00 -5.47
N HIS A 82 19.64 14.23 -4.57
CA HIS A 82 20.14 14.71 -3.28
C HIS A 82 21.67 14.83 -3.32
N ARG A 83 22.27 15.68 -2.47
CA ARG A 83 23.73 15.80 -2.35
C ARG A 83 24.40 14.46 -2.03
N HIS A 84 23.74 13.64 -1.24
CA HIS A 84 24.17 12.29 -0.90
C HIS A 84 23.06 11.30 -1.26
N THR A 85 23.35 10.35 -2.13
CA THR A 85 22.46 9.26 -2.51
C THR A 85 22.59 8.09 -1.53
N SER A 86 21.62 7.19 -1.52
CA SER A 86 21.69 5.99 -0.69
C SER A 86 22.81 5.06 -1.15
N THR A 87 23.67 4.61 -0.24
CA THR A 87 24.70 3.60 -0.49
C THR A 87 24.19 2.16 -0.28
N LYS A 88 22.87 1.96 -0.24
CA LYS A 88 22.25 0.64 -0.10
C LYS A 88 22.58 -0.21 -1.33
N GLY A 89 23.14 -1.40 -1.11
CA GLY A 89 23.54 -2.32 -2.18
C GLY A 89 24.96 -2.09 -2.72
N MET A 90 25.74 -1.16 -2.16
CA MET A 90 27.18 -1.06 -2.44
C MET A 90 27.95 -2.18 -1.75
N ASP A 91 29.15 -2.48 -2.28
CA ASP A 91 30.04 -3.51 -1.74
C ASP A 91 30.31 -3.30 -0.24
N PRO A 92 29.98 -4.28 0.61
CA PRO A 92 30.27 -4.21 2.05
C PRO A 92 31.74 -3.95 2.37
N LYS A 93 32.69 -4.47 1.57
CA LYS A 93 34.14 -4.26 1.81
C LYS A 93 34.52 -2.80 1.58
N PHE A 94 34.06 -2.21 0.49
CA PHE A 94 34.20 -0.77 0.24
C PHE A 94 33.58 0.09 1.35
N LEU A 95 32.36 -0.24 1.79
CA LEU A 95 31.69 0.51 2.86
C LEU A 95 32.43 0.43 4.20
N ARG A 96 33.01 -0.73 4.51
CA ARG A 96 33.82 -0.93 5.73
C ARG A 96 35.08 -0.06 5.69
N ASN A 97 35.77 -0.04 4.55
CA ASN A 97 36.93 0.82 4.33
C ASN A 97 36.57 2.33 4.43
N GLN A 98 35.50 2.75 3.74
CA GLN A 98 35.05 4.13 3.75
C GLN A 98 34.70 4.63 5.17
N ARG A 99 34.18 3.75 6.03
CA ARG A 99 33.94 4.07 7.45
C ARG A 99 35.23 4.30 8.22
N TYR A 100 36.25 3.46 8.02
CA TYR A 100 37.55 3.63 8.69
C TYR A 100 38.27 4.89 8.20
N ALA A 101 38.32 5.13 6.89
CA ALA A 101 38.92 6.35 6.33
C ALA A 101 38.26 7.62 6.89
N ARG A 102 36.92 7.70 6.90
CA ARG A 102 36.19 8.84 7.47
C ARG A 102 36.41 9.02 8.97
N LYS A 103 36.66 7.93 9.71
CA LYS A 103 36.93 8.00 11.16
C LYS A 103 38.23 8.74 11.45
N HIS A 104 39.29 8.46 10.70
CA HIS A 104 40.61 9.04 10.93
C HIS A 104 40.82 10.38 10.22
N ASN A 105 40.11 10.63 9.11
CA ASN A 105 40.16 11.93 8.42
C ASN A 105 39.48 13.07 9.20
N LYS A 106 38.56 12.76 10.13
CA LYS A 106 37.94 13.77 10.99
C LYS A 106 38.95 14.39 11.96
N GLN A 107 39.83 13.57 12.53
CA GLN A 107 40.86 14.04 13.47
C GLN A 107 41.91 14.94 12.79
N SER A 108 42.25 14.66 11.54
CA SER A 108 43.18 15.48 10.75
C SER A 108 42.55 16.75 10.17
N GLY A 109 41.23 16.78 10.01
CA GLY A 109 40.51 17.93 9.44
C GLY A 109 40.46 19.13 10.39
N ASP A 110 40.36 18.89 11.69
CA ASP A 110 40.38 19.95 12.71
C ASP A 110 41.79 20.57 12.86
N SER A 111 42.86 19.79 12.63
CA SER A 111 44.24 20.30 12.63
C SER A 111 44.66 20.99 11.33
N ALA A 112 43.99 20.70 10.21
CA ALA A 112 44.29 21.30 8.90
C ALA A 112 43.45 22.55 8.59
N ALA A 113 42.50 22.92 9.45
CA ALA A 113 41.69 24.14 9.31
C ALA A 113 42.20 25.31 10.17
N GLU A 114 43.20 25.06 11.02
CA GLU A 114 43.87 26.04 11.90
C GLU A 114 45.21 26.53 11.31
N GLU A 115 45.52 26.17 10.06
CA GLU A 115 46.63 26.72 9.23
C GLU A 115 46.03 27.46 8.02
#